data_AF-A0AAN7VG95-F1
#
_entry.id   AF-A0AAN7VG95-F1
#
_cell.length_a   1.000
_cell.length_b   1.000
_cell.length_c   1.000
_cell.angle_alpha   90.00
_cell.angle_beta   90.00
_cell.angle_gamma   90.00
#
_symmetry.space_group_name_H-M   'P 1'
#
loop_
_entity.id
_entity.type
_entity.pdbx_description
1 polymer ?
#
loop_
_entity_poly.entity_id
_entity_poly.type
_entity_poly.pdbx_seq_one_letter_code
_entity_poly.pdbx_strand_id
1 'polypeptide(L)'
;MATPDWVSKDLIQNALRSYYENKEITLLGYTSSAAVPAGDNYTSDIFRTSVTYQTDKNGNRHTISIIIKCSPVGREQMLELTKQVQFFVKEIQMYKTTLPALYDILGEYYTLSAKFIHYTEEPHTLLIFEDLGKLGFKMHNRQTGFDLHHCLLVAEKMATLHAASLVLFEKDPGLYKNYDKGLFSQNEMIAAWITQAFASLIKTCATWPGYEKYSKKLEAILDRVVERAIACSSPKLGGFKVLNHGDAWVNNFLFSYDDKGQLKDCKFVDYQLVIFTSPAIDLHYFWATSPKIEVRREHLDTVLDRYYAKLLYVLTTLNYSLERIPTKKQFRKDWISRAFYGVIASAAILPLVKANSRTDASFEDLMANNSEDSFRHHAYNNERYRKHMEYLLPFFDDLGALDFY
;
A
#
# COMPACT_ATOMS: atom_id res chain seq x y z
N MET A 1 -0.09 20.35 -11.04
CA MET A 1 -1.55 20.18 -11.16
C MET A 1 -2.22 21.24 -10.30
N ALA A 2 -3.23 21.94 -10.82
CA ALA A 2 -4.01 22.90 -10.05
C ALA A 2 -5.01 22.17 -9.13
N THR A 3 -5.35 22.79 -8.00
CA THR A 3 -6.41 22.26 -7.13
C THR A 3 -7.76 22.42 -7.84
N PRO A 4 -8.61 21.38 -7.91
CA PRO A 4 -9.93 21.49 -8.54
C PRO A 4 -10.83 22.51 -7.82
N ASP A 5 -11.66 23.23 -8.58
CA ASP A 5 -12.53 24.30 -8.04
C ASP A 5 -13.57 23.79 -7.02
N TRP A 6 -13.94 22.52 -7.11
CA TRP A 6 -14.86 21.87 -6.18
C TRP A 6 -14.22 21.53 -4.81
N VAL A 7 -12.89 21.64 -4.67
CA VAL A 7 -12.22 21.69 -3.36
C VAL A 7 -12.41 23.10 -2.79
N SER A 8 -13.65 23.38 -2.39
CA SER A 8 -14.13 24.71 -2.07
C SER A 8 -14.00 25.05 -0.58
N LYS A 9 -14.13 26.35 -0.27
CA LYS A 9 -14.21 26.85 1.11
C LYS A 9 -15.35 26.17 1.89
N ASP A 10 -16.50 25.97 1.26
CA ASP A 10 -17.69 25.40 1.92
C ASP A 10 -17.50 23.92 2.24
N LEU A 11 -16.90 23.15 1.32
CA LEU A 11 -16.56 21.75 1.55
C LEU A 11 -15.64 21.62 2.78
N ILE A 12 -14.54 22.37 2.80
CA ILE A 12 -13.56 22.30 3.90
C ILE A 12 -14.18 22.77 5.22
N GLN A 13 -14.98 23.83 5.21
CA GLN A 13 -15.67 24.31 6.40
C GLN A 13 -16.63 23.27 6.95
N ASN A 14 -17.45 22.65 6.11
CA ASN A 14 -18.39 21.63 6.54
C ASN A 14 -17.68 20.38 7.06
N ALA A 15 -16.57 19.98 6.41
CA ALA A 15 -15.70 18.91 6.90
C ALA A 15 -15.20 19.18 8.32
N LEU A 16 -14.64 20.38 8.58
CA LEU A 16 -14.13 20.75 9.90
C LEU A 16 -15.25 20.87 10.95
N ARG A 17 -16.41 21.43 10.57
CA ARG A 17 -17.59 21.51 11.46
C ARG A 17 -18.05 20.14 11.91
N SER A 18 -18.12 19.19 10.98
CA SER A 18 -18.51 17.82 11.29
C SER A 18 -17.48 17.13 12.17
N TYR A 19 -16.19 17.28 11.84
CA TYR A 19 -15.11 16.60 12.56
C TYR A 19 -14.93 17.07 14.00
N TYR A 20 -15.01 18.39 14.24
CA TYR A 20 -14.90 18.98 15.58
C TYR A 20 -16.25 19.08 16.31
N GLU A 21 -17.34 18.61 15.69
CA GLU A 21 -18.71 18.77 16.21
C GLU A 21 -19.06 20.23 16.57
N ASN A 22 -18.49 21.19 15.84
CA ASN A 22 -18.63 22.61 16.12
C ASN A 22 -19.15 23.37 14.89
N LYS A 23 -20.44 23.73 14.93
CA LYS A 23 -21.11 24.47 13.85
C LYS A 23 -20.67 25.93 13.71
N GLU A 24 -20.05 26.50 14.74
CA GLU A 24 -19.55 27.89 14.72
C GLU A 24 -18.24 28.04 13.92
N ILE A 25 -17.60 26.92 13.54
CA ILE A 25 -16.38 26.97 12.75
C ILE A 25 -16.61 27.75 11.46
N THR A 26 -15.79 28.77 11.24
CA THR A 26 -15.84 29.61 10.04
C THR A 26 -14.47 29.65 9.39
N LEU A 27 -14.40 29.28 8.11
CA LEU A 27 -13.15 29.36 7.36
C LEU A 27 -12.83 30.82 7.03
N LEU A 28 -11.60 31.23 7.31
CA LEU A 28 -11.08 32.53 6.90
C LEU A 28 -10.43 32.45 5.53
N GLY A 29 -9.72 31.35 5.25
CA GLY A 29 -9.07 31.10 3.96
C GLY A 29 -8.30 29.79 3.95
N TYR A 30 -7.89 29.37 2.76
CA TYR A 30 -7.05 28.18 2.58
C TYR A 30 -6.12 28.35 1.38
N THR A 31 -5.02 27.61 1.39
CA THR A 31 -4.10 27.47 0.26
C THR A 31 -3.88 25.99 0.00
N SER A 32 -3.97 25.56 -1.26
CA SER A 32 -3.87 24.15 -1.65
C SER A 32 -2.88 23.98 -2.79
N SER A 33 -2.07 22.93 -2.71
CA SER A 33 -1.09 22.54 -3.73
C SER A 33 -0.94 21.03 -3.77
N ALA A 34 -0.44 20.48 -4.88
CA ALA A 34 -0.12 19.05 -4.98
C ALA A 34 0.76 18.60 -3.80
N ALA A 35 0.38 17.51 -3.12
CA ALA A 35 1.04 17.04 -1.91
C ALA A 35 2.29 16.19 -2.17
N VAL A 36 2.32 15.53 -3.33
CA VAL A 36 3.33 14.55 -3.72
C VAL A 36 3.86 14.85 -5.13
N PRO A 37 5.16 14.58 -5.40
CA PRO A 37 5.73 14.61 -6.75
C PRO A 37 5.12 13.58 -7.70
N ALA A 38 5.36 13.74 -9.00
CA ALA A 38 5.04 12.72 -10.00
C ALA A 38 5.78 11.41 -9.71
N GLY A 39 5.07 10.29 -9.82
CA GLY A 39 5.60 8.94 -9.54
C GLY A 39 5.49 8.49 -8.07
N ASP A 40 5.01 9.33 -7.16
CA ASP A 40 4.76 8.95 -5.76
C ASP A 40 3.30 8.58 -5.48
N ASN A 41 2.39 8.86 -6.42
CA ASN A 41 0.99 8.45 -6.39
C ASN A 41 0.44 8.28 -7.82
N TYR A 42 -0.27 7.19 -8.07
CA TYR A 42 -0.67 6.78 -9.43
C TYR A 42 -2.19 6.79 -9.66
N THR A 43 -2.99 6.50 -8.63
CA THR A 43 -4.43 6.18 -8.76
C THR A 43 -5.37 7.30 -8.28
N SER A 44 -4.82 8.41 -7.80
CA SER A 44 -5.60 9.54 -7.28
C SER A 44 -4.88 10.86 -7.51
N ASP A 45 -5.50 11.97 -7.13
CA ASP A 45 -4.85 13.27 -7.01
C ASP A 45 -4.81 13.67 -5.52
N ILE A 46 -3.66 14.10 -5.02
CA ILE A 46 -3.46 14.40 -3.60
C ILE A 46 -3.04 15.85 -3.44
N PHE A 47 -3.78 16.59 -2.63
CA PHE A 47 -3.54 17.99 -2.32
C PHE A 47 -3.23 18.17 -0.84
N ARG A 48 -2.23 18.98 -0.54
CA ARG A 48 -1.94 19.46 0.80
C ARG A 48 -2.54 20.85 0.93
N THR A 49 -3.44 20.99 1.89
CA THR A 49 -4.22 22.21 2.08
C THR A 49 -3.99 22.78 3.46
N SER A 50 -3.44 23.99 3.51
CA SER A 50 -3.32 24.78 4.74
C SER A 50 -4.58 25.60 4.93
N VAL A 51 -5.25 25.44 6.06
CA VAL A 51 -6.58 26.02 6.34
C VAL A 51 -6.49 26.92 7.55
N THR A 52 -6.99 28.15 7.44
CA THR A 52 -7.15 29.07 8.56
C THR A 52 -8.63 29.24 8.88
N TYR A 53 -9.01 29.02 10.13
CA TYR A 53 -10.40 29.05 10.58
C TYR A 53 -10.54 29.66 11.98
N GLN A 54 -11.75 30.04 12.36
CA GLN A 54 -12.12 30.46 13.71
C GLN A 54 -13.11 29.47 14.29
N THR A 55 -13.08 29.26 15.61
CA THR A 55 -13.95 28.32 16.33
C THR A 55 -15.14 28.99 17.01
N ASP A 56 -15.13 30.31 17.13
CA ASP A 56 -16.15 31.13 17.75
C ASP A 56 -16.12 32.56 17.18
N LYS A 57 -17.09 33.38 17.59
CA LYS A 57 -17.17 34.81 17.26
C LYS A 57 -16.13 35.66 17.99
N ASN A 58 -15.39 35.10 18.95
CA ASN A 58 -14.36 35.83 19.71
C ASN A 58 -13.09 36.04 18.89
N GLY A 59 -13.00 35.44 17.71
CA GLY A 59 -12.01 35.77 16.70
C GLY A 59 -10.71 34.97 16.79
N ASN A 60 -10.62 33.97 17.67
CA ASN A 60 -9.44 33.11 17.83
C ASN A 60 -9.17 32.33 16.53
N ARG A 61 -8.03 32.63 15.91
CA ARG A 61 -7.61 32.03 14.64
C ARG A 61 -6.81 30.76 14.89
N HIS A 62 -7.18 29.70 14.19
CA HIS A 62 -6.52 28.41 14.19
C HIS A 62 -6.03 28.08 12.79
N THR A 63 -4.96 27.31 12.71
CA THR A 63 -4.44 26.78 11.45
C THR A 63 -4.30 25.27 11.53
N ILE A 64 -4.74 24.58 10.49
CA ILE A 64 -4.56 23.14 10.32
C ILE A 64 -4.07 22.84 8.91
N SER A 65 -3.20 21.84 8.78
CA SER A 65 -2.85 21.25 7.48
C SER A 65 -3.59 19.94 7.31
N ILE A 66 -4.27 19.79 6.17
CA ILE A 66 -5.03 18.60 5.82
C ILE A 66 -4.54 18.06 4.47
N ILE A 67 -4.69 16.75 4.30
CA ILE A 67 -4.49 16.07 3.01
C ILE A 67 -5.84 15.76 2.41
N ILE A 68 -6.06 16.18 1.17
CA ILE A 68 -7.26 15.89 0.40
C ILE A 68 -6.86 14.94 -0.73
N LYS A 69 -7.35 13.70 -0.67
CA LYS A 69 -7.16 12.67 -1.71
C LYS A 69 -8.44 12.58 -2.53
N CYS A 70 -8.34 12.83 -3.82
CA CYS A 70 -9.45 12.92 -4.76
C CYS A 70 -9.36 11.81 -5.81
N SER A 71 -10.51 11.34 -6.31
CA SER A 71 -10.51 10.51 -7.50
C SER A 71 -9.86 11.25 -8.68
N PRO A 72 -9.24 10.52 -9.64
CA PRO A 72 -8.48 11.14 -10.73
C PRO A 72 -9.29 12.19 -11.49
N VAL A 73 -8.74 13.39 -11.64
CA VAL A 73 -9.34 14.49 -12.40
C VAL A 73 -8.73 14.55 -13.80
N GLY A 74 -9.57 14.52 -14.83
CA GLY A 74 -9.13 14.58 -16.22
C GLY A 74 -8.41 13.31 -16.73
N ARG A 75 -8.46 12.21 -15.97
CA ARG A 75 -7.87 10.89 -16.33
C ARG A 75 -8.95 9.81 -16.34
N GLU A 76 -9.76 9.78 -17.40
CA GLU A 76 -10.97 8.95 -17.49
C GLU A 76 -10.71 7.44 -17.38
N GLN A 77 -9.67 6.92 -18.02
CA GLN A 77 -9.31 5.50 -17.94
C GLN A 77 -8.93 5.08 -16.51
N MET A 78 -8.16 5.92 -15.81
CA MET A 78 -7.80 5.68 -14.41
C MET A 78 -9.01 5.81 -13.49
N LEU A 79 -9.87 6.80 -13.74
CA LEU A 79 -11.12 6.94 -13.00
C LEU A 79 -11.99 5.69 -13.14
N GLU A 80 -12.15 5.18 -14.37
CA GLU A 80 -12.91 3.95 -14.64
C GLU A 80 -12.28 2.74 -13.93
N LEU A 81 -10.95 2.60 -13.98
CA LEU A 81 -10.26 1.56 -13.21
C LEU A 81 -10.64 1.63 -11.74
N THR A 82 -10.45 2.80 -11.11
CA THR A 82 -10.65 2.98 -9.68
C THR A 82 -12.08 2.62 -9.24
N LYS A 83 -13.07 2.83 -10.13
CA LYS A 83 -14.47 2.40 -9.93
C LYS A 83 -14.62 0.88 -10.02
N GLN A 84 -14.09 0.26 -11.06
CA GLN A 84 -14.20 -1.19 -11.29
C GLN A 84 -13.58 -2.02 -10.16
N VAL A 85 -12.44 -1.57 -9.62
CA VAL A 85 -11.72 -2.24 -8.52
C VAL A 85 -12.06 -1.69 -7.13
N GLN A 86 -12.94 -0.69 -7.08
CA GLN A 86 -13.52 -0.12 -5.86
C GLN A 86 -12.49 0.49 -4.88
N PHE A 87 -11.44 1.16 -5.38
CA PHE A 87 -10.37 1.73 -4.54
C PHE A 87 -10.90 2.68 -3.46
N PHE A 88 -11.67 3.71 -3.86
CA PHE A 88 -12.20 4.69 -2.92
C PHE A 88 -13.27 4.10 -2.00
N VAL A 89 -14.09 3.17 -2.48
CA VAL A 89 -15.12 2.50 -1.66
C VAL A 89 -14.47 1.75 -0.50
N LYS A 90 -13.42 0.97 -0.78
CA LYS A 90 -12.66 0.23 0.24
C LYS A 90 -11.95 1.17 1.20
N GLU A 91 -11.30 2.21 0.68
CA GLU A 91 -10.56 3.17 1.51
C GLU A 91 -11.51 3.95 2.44
N ILE A 92 -12.65 4.43 1.93
CA ILE A 92 -13.71 5.06 2.74
C ILE A 92 -14.19 4.08 3.82
N GLN A 93 -14.50 2.84 3.47
CA GLN A 93 -14.94 1.82 4.43
C GLN A 93 -13.89 1.58 5.53
N MET A 94 -12.59 1.55 5.15
CA MET A 94 -11.49 1.40 6.11
C MET A 94 -11.45 2.55 7.10
N TYR A 95 -11.43 3.79 6.63
CA TYR A 95 -11.30 4.95 7.52
C TYR A 95 -12.56 5.26 8.31
N LYS A 96 -13.74 5.06 7.72
CA LYS A 96 -15.02 5.35 8.36
C LYS A 96 -15.41 4.32 9.41
N THR A 97 -15.10 3.04 9.18
CA THR A 97 -15.67 1.94 9.97
C THR A 97 -14.61 1.02 10.54
N THR A 98 -13.74 0.47 9.69
CA THR A 98 -12.88 -0.66 10.09
C THR A 98 -11.71 -0.23 10.97
N LEU A 99 -10.99 0.85 10.63
CA LEU A 99 -9.89 1.37 11.45
C LEU A 99 -10.37 1.82 12.84
N PRO A 100 -11.47 2.59 12.99
CA PRO A 100 -12.06 2.88 14.30
C PRO A 100 -12.32 1.61 15.12
N ALA A 101 -12.98 0.60 14.54
CA ALA A 101 -13.25 -0.66 15.24
C ALA A 101 -11.97 -1.44 15.62
N LEU A 102 -10.91 -1.35 14.82
CA LEU A 102 -9.61 -1.92 15.17
C LEU A 102 -8.96 -1.15 16.33
N TYR A 103 -9.12 0.17 16.40
CA TYR A 103 -8.60 0.98 17.50
C TYR A 103 -9.35 0.72 18.81
N ASP A 104 -10.66 0.47 18.76
CA ASP A 104 -11.43 0.02 19.93
C ASP A 104 -10.89 -1.32 20.49
N ILE A 105 -10.42 -2.20 19.61
CA ILE A 105 -9.81 -3.48 19.99
C ILE A 105 -8.40 -3.29 20.56
N LEU A 106 -7.58 -2.43 19.92
CA LEU A 106 -6.18 -2.22 20.27
C LEU A 106 -5.97 -1.27 21.46
N GLY A 107 -6.98 -0.47 21.79
CA GLY A 107 -6.95 0.58 22.81
C GLY A 107 -6.81 1.98 22.22
N GLU A 108 -7.41 2.95 22.92
CA GLU A 108 -7.66 4.34 22.48
C GLU A 108 -6.40 5.10 22.02
N TYR A 109 -5.22 4.75 22.54
CA TYR A 109 -3.96 5.44 22.19
C TYR A 109 -3.22 4.83 21.01
N TYR A 110 -3.66 3.67 20.49
CA TYR A 110 -2.97 2.99 19.41
C TYR A 110 -3.59 3.36 18.05
N THR A 111 -2.78 3.95 17.16
CA THR A 111 -3.21 4.28 15.79
C THR A 111 -2.27 3.71 14.75
N LEU A 112 -2.83 3.27 13.63
CA LEU A 112 -2.11 2.77 12.46
C LEU A 112 -2.09 3.78 11.31
N SER A 113 -3.03 4.73 11.28
CA SER A 113 -3.25 5.67 10.18
C SER A 113 -3.18 7.12 10.63
N ALA A 114 -3.27 8.03 9.67
CA ALA A 114 -3.68 9.42 9.92
C ALA A 114 -5.11 9.46 10.48
N LYS A 115 -5.44 10.50 11.26
CA LYS A 115 -6.82 10.84 11.60
C LYS A 115 -7.62 11.17 10.35
N PHE A 116 -8.80 10.55 10.26
CA PHE A 116 -9.77 10.77 9.22
C PHE A 116 -10.69 11.93 9.59
N ILE A 117 -10.88 12.87 8.67
CA ILE A 117 -11.64 14.11 8.90
C ILE A 117 -12.99 14.04 8.19
N HIS A 118 -12.98 13.68 6.90
CA HIS A 118 -14.19 13.75 6.08
C HIS A 118 -14.06 12.92 4.80
N TYR A 119 -15.19 12.61 4.17
CA TYR A 119 -15.23 12.07 2.82
C TYR A 119 -16.49 12.55 2.10
N THR A 120 -16.44 12.54 0.77
CA THR A 120 -17.62 12.63 -0.09
C THR A 120 -17.60 11.48 -1.10
N GLU A 121 -18.77 11.07 -1.56
CA GLU A 121 -18.91 10.06 -2.61
C GLU A 121 -19.32 10.72 -3.93
N GLU A 122 -20.34 11.59 -3.89
CA GLU A 122 -20.94 12.28 -5.03
C GLU A 122 -20.98 13.82 -4.81
N PRO A 123 -20.86 14.65 -5.86
CA PRO A 123 -20.55 14.30 -7.26
C PRO A 123 -19.06 13.99 -7.49
N HIS A 124 -18.22 14.20 -6.46
CA HIS A 124 -16.78 13.97 -6.50
C HIS A 124 -16.38 13.14 -5.29
N THR A 125 -15.72 12.01 -5.53
CA THR A 125 -15.25 11.14 -4.45
C THR A 125 -13.92 11.66 -3.90
N LEU A 126 -13.86 11.89 -2.59
CA LEU A 126 -12.64 12.32 -1.91
C LEU A 126 -12.59 11.84 -0.46
N LEU A 127 -11.38 11.84 0.10
CA LEU A 127 -11.12 11.70 1.53
C LEU A 127 -10.26 12.86 2.03
N ILE A 128 -10.52 13.31 3.26
CA ILE A 128 -9.75 14.33 3.97
C ILE A 128 -9.13 13.72 5.23
N PHE A 129 -7.84 13.94 5.41
CA PHE A 129 -7.05 13.45 6.54
C PHE A 129 -6.27 14.58 7.22
N GLU A 130 -5.83 14.36 8.45
CA GLU A 130 -4.76 15.17 9.03
C GLU A 130 -3.46 15.01 8.23
N ASP A 131 -2.67 16.08 8.15
CA ASP A 131 -1.37 16.02 7.46
C ASP A 131 -0.28 15.47 8.39
N LEU A 132 0.00 14.17 8.27
CA LEU A 132 1.09 13.49 8.99
C LEU A 132 2.45 14.18 8.81
N GLY A 133 2.68 14.85 7.67
CA GLY A 133 3.90 15.61 7.43
C GLY A 133 4.10 16.77 8.40
N LYS A 134 3.00 17.39 8.86
CA LYS A 134 3.05 18.43 9.91
C LYS A 134 3.15 17.87 11.32
N LEU A 135 2.91 16.56 11.49
CA LEU A 135 3.12 15.83 12.74
C LEU A 135 4.51 15.20 12.82
N GLY A 136 5.43 15.57 11.91
CA GLY A 136 6.82 15.12 11.91
C GLY A 136 7.05 13.74 11.28
N PHE A 137 6.01 13.13 10.71
CA PHE A 137 6.16 11.89 9.96
C PHE A 137 6.72 12.17 8.56
N LYS A 138 7.61 11.29 8.09
CA LYS A 138 8.33 11.42 6.83
C LYS A 138 8.20 10.15 6.01
N MET A 139 7.91 10.31 4.72
CA MET A 139 8.03 9.24 3.75
C MET A 139 9.51 8.98 3.46
N HIS A 140 9.91 7.72 3.38
CA HIS A 140 11.29 7.37 3.05
C HIS A 140 11.48 7.34 1.53
N ASN A 141 12.69 7.67 1.04
CA ASN A 141 13.00 7.57 -0.38
C ASN A 141 12.85 6.11 -0.90
N ARG A 142 11.90 5.93 -1.82
CA ARG A 142 11.55 4.64 -2.43
C ARG A 142 12.71 3.93 -3.14
N GLN A 143 13.60 4.67 -3.77
CA GLN A 143 14.71 4.11 -4.53
C GLN A 143 15.75 3.47 -3.59
N THR A 144 15.99 4.10 -2.43
CA THR A 144 16.90 3.58 -1.40
C THR A 144 16.29 2.42 -0.62
N GLY A 145 15.02 2.52 -0.21
CA GLY A 145 14.36 1.51 0.61
C GLY A 145 14.78 1.51 2.09
N PHE A 146 14.20 0.59 2.83
CA PHE A 146 14.32 0.50 4.30
C PHE A 146 15.56 -0.24 4.77
N ASP A 147 16.19 0.28 5.84
CA ASP A 147 17.12 -0.51 6.65
C ASP A 147 16.37 -1.52 7.54
N LEU A 148 17.14 -2.34 8.26
CA LEU A 148 16.58 -3.38 9.12
C LEU A 148 15.63 -2.82 10.19
N HIS A 149 15.95 -1.69 10.83
CA HIS A 149 15.13 -1.14 11.91
C HIS A 149 13.74 -0.71 11.39
N HIS A 150 13.71 -0.07 10.23
CA HIS A 150 12.46 0.26 9.54
C HIS A 150 11.68 -1.00 9.15
N CYS A 151 12.37 -2.02 8.61
CA CYS A 151 11.71 -3.29 8.26
C CYS A 151 11.08 -3.99 9.47
N LEU A 152 11.77 -4.00 10.61
CA LEU A 152 11.24 -4.60 11.84
C LEU A 152 10.03 -3.83 12.35
N LEU A 153 10.05 -2.49 12.35
CA LEU A 153 8.91 -1.69 12.78
C LEU A 153 7.69 -1.89 11.87
N VAL A 154 7.88 -1.91 10.54
CA VAL A 154 6.78 -2.18 9.59
C VAL A 154 6.21 -3.58 9.79
N ALA A 155 7.07 -4.59 9.97
CA ALA A 155 6.64 -5.96 10.29
C ALA A 155 5.81 -6.01 11.59
N GLU A 156 6.20 -5.28 12.63
CA GLU A 156 5.42 -5.21 13.87
C GLU A 156 4.07 -4.51 13.70
N LYS A 157 4.02 -3.42 12.92
CA LYS A 157 2.78 -2.69 12.63
C LYS A 157 1.82 -3.54 11.78
N MET A 158 2.32 -4.24 10.77
CA MET A 158 1.52 -5.18 9.97
C MET A 158 1.01 -6.33 10.83
N ALA A 159 1.86 -6.91 11.70
CA ALA A 159 1.43 -7.96 12.62
C ALA A 159 0.31 -7.49 13.57
N THR A 160 0.37 -6.22 14.00
CA THR A 160 -0.66 -5.63 14.86
C THR A 160 -1.97 -5.41 14.12
N LEU A 161 -1.94 -4.87 12.89
CA LEU A 161 -3.11 -4.78 12.00
C LEU A 161 -3.77 -6.16 11.81
N HIS A 162 -2.96 -7.14 11.45
CA HIS A 162 -3.40 -8.51 11.19
C HIS A 162 -4.02 -9.17 12.43
N ALA A 163 -3.38 -9.04 13.61
CA ALA A 163 -3.90 -9.57 14.87
C ALA A 163 -5.26 -8.95 15.24
N ALA A 164 -5.38 -7.62 15.21
CA ALA A 164 -6.63 -6.94 15.53
C ALA A 164 -7.75 -7.30 14.55
N SER A 165 -7.41 -7.49 13.27
CA SER A 165 -8.39 -7.90 12.26
C SER A 165 -8.99 -9.29 12.54
N LEU A 166 -8.23 -10.23 13.12
CA LEU A 166 -8.78 -11.54 13.48
C LEU A 166 -9.87 -11.41 14.54
N VAL A 167 -9.60 -10.60 15.57
CA VAL A 167 -10.56 -10.34 16.65
C VAL A 167 -11.79 -9.62 16.10
N LEU A 168 -11.59 -8.63 15.22
CA LEU A 168 -12.68 -7.86 14.63
C LEU A 168 -13.61 -8.76 13.78
N PHE A 169 -13.06 -9.56 12.88
CA PHE A 169 -13.86 -10.36 11.95
C PHE A 169 -14.43 -11.64 12.59
N GLU A 170 -13.95 -12.04 13.76
CA GLU A 170 -14.65 -13.02 14.60
C GLU A 170 -15.88 -12.41 15.27
N LYS A 171 -15.81 -11.15 15.70
CA LYS A 171 -16.94 -10.41 16.29
C LYS A 171 -17.96 -9.95 15.25
N ASP A 172 -17.49 -9.52 14.08
CA ASP A 172 -18.34 -9.09 12.96
C ASP A 172 -17.91 -9.78 11.64
N PRO A 173 -18.37 -11.02 11.42
CA PRO A 173 -18.18 -11.72 10.16
C PRO A 173 -18.79 -10.99 8.94
N GLY A 174 -19.73 -10.06 9.15
CA GLY A 174 -20.37 -9.32 8.08
C GLY A 174 -19.40 -8.46 7.27
N LEU A 175 -18.26 -8.08 7.87
CA LEU A 175 -17.22 -7.28 7.22
C LEU A 175 -16.47 -8.03 6.11
N TYR A 176 -16.51 -9.37 6.07
CA TYR A 176 -15.81 -10.15 5.03
C TYR A 176 -16.19 -9.72 3.61
N LYS A 177 -17.48 -9.46 3.37
CA LYS A 177 -18.01 -9.08 2.05
C LYS A 177 -17.45 -7.77 1.50
N ASN A 178 -16.86 -6.93 2.36
CA ASN A 178 -16.27 -5.65 1.95
C ASN A 178 -14.84 -5.83 1.41
N TYR A 179 -14.21 -6.99 1.67
CA TYR A 179 -12.78 -7.23 1.46
C TYR A 179 -12.47 -8.59 0.82
N ASP A 180 -13.48 -9.26 0.24
CA ASP A 180 -13.35 -10.58 -0.37
C ASP A 180 -12.76 -10.54 -1.80
N LYS A 181 -12.82 -9.38 -2.46
CA LYS A 181 -12.28 -9.15 -3.81
C LYS A 181 -10.95 -8.40 -3.75
N GLY A 182 -9.89 -9.00 -4.28
CA GLY A 182 -8.57 -8.38 -4.42
C GLY A 182 -8.36 -7.61 -5.72
N LEU A 183 -7.19 -6.98 -5.88
CA LEU A 183 -6.81 -6.28 -7.12
C LEU A 183 -6.94 -7.16 -8.38
N PHE A 184 -6.65 -8.45 -8.26
CA PHE A 184 -6.66 -9.40 -9.39
C PHE A 184 -8.05 -9.99 -9.68
N SER A 185 -9.12 -9.55 -9.03
CA SER A 185 -10.46 -10.07 -9.29
C SER A 185 -11.01 -9.54 -10.62
N GLN A 186 -10.95 -10.36 -11.68
CA GLN A 186 -11.74 -10.24 -12.92
C GLN A 186 -11.73 -8.82 -13.55
N ASN A 187 -10.58 -8.17 -13.60
CA ASN A 187 -10.41 -6.88 -14.28
C ASN A 187 -9.42 -7.01 -15.47
N GLU A 188 -9.90 -6.72 -16.68
CA GLU A 188 -9.11 -6.88 -17.91
C GLU A 188 -7.90 -5.96 -17.96
N MET A 189 -8.02 -4.72 -17.46
CA MET A 189 -6.91 -3.77 -17.48
C MET A 189 -5.80 -4.17 -16.50
N ILE A 190 -6.17 -4.68 -15.33
CA ILE A 190 -5.19 -5.26 -14.38
C ILE A 190 -4.53 -6.50 -14.96
N ALA A 191 -5.28 -7.38 -15.63
CA ALA A 191 -4.74 -8.56 -16.30
C ALA A 191 -3.72 -8.15 -17.38
N ALA A 192 -4.06 -7.18 -18.24
CA ALA A 192 -3.18 -6.65 -19.26
C ALA A 192 -1.91 -6.02 -18.66
N TRP A 193 -2.05 -5.26 -17.56
CA TRP A 193 -0.92 -4.64 -16.87
C TRP A 193 0.07 -5.66 -16.34
N ILE A 194 -0.41 -6.72 -15.68
CA ILE A 194 0.46 -7.78 -15.13
C ILE A 194 1.17 -8.51 -16.27
N THR A 195 0.44 -8.92 -17.32
CA THR A 195 1.03 -9.60 -18.47
C THR A 195 2.12 -8.73 -19.12
N GLN A 196 1.85 -7.44 -19.29
CA GLN A 196 2.82 -6.50 -19.85
C GLN A 196 4.03 -6.29 -18.95
N ALA A 197 3.84 -6.28 -17.63
CA ALA A 197 4.93 -6.19 -16.66
C ALA A 197 5.88 -7.39 -16.76
N PHE A 198 5.32 -8.60 -16.83
CA PHE A 198 6.11 -9.81 -17.04
C PHE A 198 6.80 -9.84 -18.39
N ALA A 199 6.13 -9.46 -19.48
CA ALA A 199 6.74 -9.37 -20.80
C ALA A 199 7.95 -8.40 -20.81
N SER A 200 7.82 -7.27 -20.11
CA SER A 200 8.90 -6.28 -19.99
C SER A 200 10.08 -6.82 -19.17
N LEU A 201 9.80 -7.54 -18.08
CA LEU A 201 10.82 -8.22 -17.29
C LEU A 201 11.51 -9.33 -18.10
N ILE A 202 10.78 -10.18 -18.82
CA ILE A 202 11.33 -11.25 -19.67
C ILE A 202 12.32 -10.65 -20.68
N LYS A 203 11.87 -9.66 -21.47
CA LYS A 203 12.71 -8.99 -22.46
C LYS A 203 13.99 -8.43 -21.84
N THR A 204 13.89 -7.79 -20.69
CA THR A 204 15.04 -7.15 -20.05
C THR A 204 15.98 -8.18 -19.41
N CYS A 205 15.42 -9.16 -18.71
CA CYS A 205 16.15 -10.27 -18.07
C CYS A 205 16.96 -11.09 -19.09
N ALA A 206 16.46 -11.25 -20.31
CA ALA A 206 17.17 -11.94 -21.39
C ALA A 206 18.51 -11.27 -21.77
N THR A 207 18.70 -9.98 -21.44
CA THR A 207 19.93 -9.24 -21.75
C THR A 207 20.95 -9.28 -20.61
N TRP A 208 20.59 -9.85 -19.45
CA TRP A 208 21.47 -9.89 -18.27
C TRP A 208 22.33 -11.17 -18.30
N PRO A 209 23.67 -11.05 -18.38
CA PRO A 209 24.54 -12.21 -18.44
C PRO A 209 24.35 -13.16 -17.25
N GLY A 210 24.07 -14.43 -17.51
CA GLY A 210 23.86 -15.46 -16.47
C GLY A 210 22.43 -15.56 -15.93
N TYR A 211 21.50 -14.75 -16.42
CA TYR A 211 20.09 -14.75 -16.02
C TYR A 211 19.13 -15.26 -17.11
N GLU A 212 19.66 -15.80 -18.22
CA GLU A 212 18.89 -16.30 -19.36
C GLU A 212 17.91 -17.42 -18.93
N LYS A 213 18.31 -18.24 -17.94
CA LYS A 213 17.46 -19.30 -17.39
C LYS A 213 16.17 -18.75 -16.76
N TYR A 214 16.24 -17.59 -16.09
CA TYR A 214 15.09 -16.98 -15.45
C TYR A 214 14.17 -16.34 -16.47
N SER A 215 14.72 -15.74 -17.53
CA SER A 215 13.94 -15.26 -18.67
C SER A 215 13.09 -16.39 -19.27
N LYS A 216 13.69 -17.56 -19.53
CA LYS A 216 12.98 -18.72 -20.08
C LYS A 216 11.91 -19.27 -19.14
N LYS A 217 12.18 -19.32 -17.83
CA LYS A 217 11.18 -19.73 -16.83
C LYS A 217 9.99 -18.77 -16.77
N LEU A 218 10.26 -17.47 -16.78
CA LEU A 218 9.22 -16.42 -16.79
C LEU A 218 8.40 -16.46 -18.09
N GLU A 219 9.06 -16.68 -19.23
CA GLU A 219 8.39 -16.86 -20.53
C GLU A 219 7.46 -18.07 -20.52
N ALA A 220 7.90 -19.20 -19.98
CA ALA A 220 7.09 -20.41 -19.88
C ALA A 220 5.79 -20.18 -19.09
N ILE A 221 5.79 -19.33 -18.06
CA ILE A 221 4.61 -19.08 -17.22
C ILE A 221 3.78 -17.85 -17.65
N LEU A 222 4.20 -17.12 -18.69
CA LEU A 222 3.59 -15.84 -19.08
C LEU A 222 2.09 -15.96 -19.34
N ASP A 223 1.67 -17.00 -20.08
CA ASP A 223 0.26 -17.22 -20.43
C ASP A 223 -0.63 -17.55 -19.22
N ARG A 224 -0.02 -17.96 -18.10
CA ARG A 224 -0.71 -18.30 -16.84
C ARG A 224 -0.48 -17.28 -15.73
N VAL A 225 0.17 -16.15 -16.03
CA VAL A 225 0.54 -15.16 -15.01
C VAL A 225 -0.68 -14.62 -14.25
N VAL A 226 -1.79 -14.36 -14.94
CA VAL A 226 -3.03 -13.84 -14.35
C VAL A 226 -3.70 -14.91 -13.48
N GLU A 227 -3.77 -16.15 -13.96
CA GLU A 227 -4.29 -17.29 -13.18
C GLU A 227 -3.49 -17.47 -11.88
N ARG A 228 -2.16 -17.42 -11.96
CA ARG A 228 -1.27 -17.54 -10.81
C ARG A 228 -1.39 -16.36 -9.86
N ALA A 229 -1.59 -15.14 -10.37
CA ALA A 229 -1.85 -13.95 -9.57
C ALA A 229 -3.14 -14.09 -8.75
N ILE A 230 -4.21 -14.60 -9.37
CA ILE A 230 -5.45 -14.92 -8.68
C ILE A 230 -5.19 -16.02 -7.63
N ALA A 231 -4.62 -17.16 -8.03
CA ALA A 231 -4.42 -18.30 -7.14
C ALA A 231 -3.57 -17.98 -5.91
N CYS A 232 -2.48 -17.22 -6.06
CA CYS A 232 -1.59 -16.87 -4.95
C CYS A 232 -2.19 -15.80 -4.00
N SER A 233 -3.14 -14.98 -4.46
CA SER A 233 -3.80 -13.94 -3.67
C SER A 233 -5.12 -14.39 -3.05
N SER A 234 -5.79 -15.39 -3.63
CA SER A 234 -7.07 -15.89 -3.15
C SER A 234 -7.01 -16.43 -1.71
N PRO A 235 -8.08 -16.21 -0.91
CA PRO A 235 -8.22 -16.88 0.36
C PRO A 235 -8.37 -18.40 0.16
N LYS A 236 -7.68 -19.20 0.99
CA LYS A 236 -7.82 -20.67 0.98
C LYS A 236 -8.86 -21.09 2.00
N LEU A 237 -9.68 -22.10 1.67
CA LEU A 237 -10.60 -22.71 2.63
C LEU A 237 -9.80 -23.32 3.80
N GLY A 238 -10.23 -23.03 5.03
CA GLY A 238 -9.49 -23.42 6.24
C GLY A 238 -8.12 -22.75 6.42
N GLY A 239 -7.74 -21.83 5.53
CA GLY A 239 -6.50 -21.06 5.65
C GLY A 239 -6.59 -19.98 6.72
N PHE A 240 -5.44 -19.66 7.31
CA PHE A 240 -5.30 -18.51 8.19
C PHE A 240 -5.40 -17.22 7.37
N LYS A 241 -6.36 -16.35 7.71
CA LYS A 241 -6.70 -15.16 6.94
C LYS A 241 -6.79 -13.96 7.86
N VAL A 242 -6.33 -12.82 7.37
CA VAL A 242 -6.25 -11.54 8.07
C VAL A 242 -6.60 -10.44 7.08
N LEU A 243 -6.93 -9.25 7.59
CA LEU A 243 -7.11 -8.07 6.75
C LEU A 243 -5.74 -7.48 6.39
N ASN A 244 -5.32 -7.70 5.16
CA ASN A 244 -4.07 -7.16 4.62
C ASN A 244 -4.27 -5.70 4.21
N HIS A 245 -3.21 -4.90 4.30
CA HIS A 245 -3.14 -3.58 3.67
C HIS A 245 -3.30 -3.70 2.14
N GLY A 246 -2.70 -4.73 1.55
CA GLY A 246 -2.77 -5.05 0.11
C GLY A 246 -1.84 -4.22 -0.77
N ASP A 247 -1.42 -3.04 -0.30
CA ASP A 247 -0.44 -2.16 -0.97
C ASP A 247 0.77 -1.85 -0.07
N ALA A 248 1.42 -2.88 0.48
CA ALA A 248 2.44 -2.74 1.51
C ALA A 248 3.83 -2.34 0.96
N TRP A 249 3.91 -1.21 0.25
CA TRP A 249 5.16 -0.69 -0.33
C TRP A 249 5.68 0.57 0.37
N VAL A 250 6.97 0.88 0.13
CA VAL A 250 7.75 1.94 0.80
C VAL A 250 7.04 3.29 0.93
N ASN A 251 6.28 3.74 -0.08
CA ASN A 251 5.61 5.05 -0.03
C ASN A 251 4.40 5.07 0.92
N ASN A 252 3.82 3.92 1.25
CA ASN A 252 2.66 3.83 2.12
C ASN A 252 3.03 3.76 3.61
N PHE A 253 4.31 3.87 3.95
CA PHE A 253 4.81 3.89 5.32
C PHE A 253 5.50 5.22 5.63
N LEU A 254 4.91 5.99 6.55
CA LEU A 254 5.48 7.24 7.03
C LEU A 254 6.03 7.03 8.44
N PHE A 255 7.24 7.53 8.69
CA PHE A 255 7.97 7.30 9.94
C PHE A 255 8.20 8.59 10.70
N SER A 256 8.07 8.53 12.02
CA SER A 256 8.49 9.61 12.92
C SER A 256 9.74 9.19 13.68
N TYR A 257 10.48 10.19 14.14
CA TYR A 257 11.74 10.02 14.87
C TYR A 257 11.68 10.84 16.16
N ASP A 258 12.39 10.40 17.18
CA ASP A 258 12.58 11.19 18.40
C ASP A 258 13.60 12.32 18.21
N ASP A 259 13.80 13.12 19.25
CA ASP A 259 14.72 14.26 19.23
C ASP A 259 16.20 13.85 19.02
N LYS A 260 16.53 12.56 19.18
CA LYS A 260 17.85 11.99 18.92
C LYS A 260 17.96 11.39 17.51
N GLY A 261 16.92 11.48 16.70
CA GLY A 261 16.85 10.92 15.36
C GLY A 261 16.61 9.40 15.34
N GLN A 262 16.20 8.79 16.45
CA GLN A 262 15.88 7.36 16.50
C GLN A 262 14.46 7.11 16.03
N LEU A 263 14.26 5.98 15.35
CA LEU A 263 12.97 5.58 14.82
C LEU A 263 11.95 5.40 15.95
N LYS A 264 10.84 6.14 15.90
CA LYS A 264 9.85 6.21 16.99
C LYS A 264 8.54 5.50 16.64
N ASP A 265 7.92 5.86 15.52
CA ASP A 265 6.62 5.30 15.13
C ASP A 265 6.50 5.22 13.60
N CYS A 266 5.56 4.41 13.14
CA CYS A 266 5.20 4.24 11.74
C CYS A 266 3.67 4.29 11.57
N LYS A 267 3.21 5.08 10.60
CA LYS A 267 1.82 5.13 10.16
C LYS A 267 1.71 4.66 8.72
N PHE A 268 0.62 3.96 8.44
CA PHE A 268 0.27 3.47 7.14
C PHE A 268 -0.70 4.47 6.49
N VAL A 269 -0.61 4.60 5.18
CA VAL A 269 -1.53 5.39 4.36
C VAL A 269 -1.95 4.57 3.15
N ASP A 270 -3.04 4.98 2.51
CA ASP A 270 -3.54 4.36 1.28
C ASP A 270 -4.04 2.91 1.43
N TYR A 271 -5.18 2.75 2.11
CA TYR A 271 -5.83 1.46 2.32
C TYR A 271 -6.75 1.05 1.14
N GLN A 272 -6.40 1.43 -0.10
CA GLN A 272 -7.27 1.17 -1.27
C GLN A 272 -7.26 -0.29 -1.75
N LEU A 273 -6.19 -1.04 -1.47
CA LEU A 273 -6.01 -2.43 -1.93
C LEU A 273 -6.34 -3.50 -0.88
N VAL A 274 -6.97 -3.10 0.23
CA VAL A 274 -7.26 -4.02 1.34
C VAL A 274 -8.00 -5.27 0.90
N ILE A 275 -7.57 -6.41 1.44
CA ILE A 275 -8.09 -7.73 1.11
C ILE A 275 -7.99 -8.67 2.31
N PHE A 276 -9.03 -9.46 2.53
CA PHE A 276 -9.06 -10.46 3.60
C PHE A 276 -8.58 -11.83 3.10
N THR A 277 -7.30 -12.12 3.32
CA THR A 277 -6.61 -13.33 2.82
C THR A 277 -5.38 -13.64 3.69
N SER A 278 -4.49 -14.53 3.26
CA SER A 278 -3.26 -14.84 4.00
C SER A 278 -2.42 -13.58 4.29
N PRO A 279 -1.76 -13.49 5.46
CA PRO A 279 -0.79 -12.42 5.75
C PRO A 279 0.42 -12.42 4.81
N ALA A 280 0.64 -13.49 4.06
CA ALA A 280 1.77 -13.60 3.14
C ALA A 280 1.70 -12.56 2.00
N ILE A 281 0.51 -12.02 1.70
CA ILE A 281 0.33 -11.02 0.66
C ILE A 281 1.07 -9.73 1.00
N ASP A 282 0.79 -9.14 2.16
CA ASP A 282 1.52 -7.96 2.64
C ASP A 282 3.02 -8.25 2.79
N LEU A 283 3.37 -9.42 3.33
CA LEU A 283 4.78 -9.78 3.56
C LEU A 283 5.59 -9.93 2.28
N HIS A 284 5.03 -10.58 1.25
CA HIS A 284 5.70 -10.72 -0.05
C HIS A 284 5.78 -9.40 -0.80
N TYR A 285 4.70 -8.61 -0.78
CA TYR A 285 4.70 -7.28 -1.39
C TYR A 285 5.79 -6.42 -0.75
N PHE A 286 5.76 -6.31 0.57
CA PHE A 286 6.71 -5.53 1.35
C PHE A 286 8.14 -5.97 1.04
N TRP A 287 8.42 -7.27 1.17
CA TRP A 287 9.77 -7.81 0.99
C TRP A 287 10.33 -7.59 -0.41
N ALA A 288 9.51 -7.78 -1.44
CA ALA A 288 9.91 -7.60 -2.83
C ALA A 288 10.22 -6.13 -3.19
N THR A 289 9.56 -5.17 -2.53
CA THR A 289 9.56 -3.77 -2.99
C THR A 289 10.35 -2.83 -2.09
N SER A 290 10.34 -3.04 -0.77
CA SER A 290 10.64 -1.96 0.19
C SER A 290 12.02 -2.02 0.86
N PRO A 291 12.56 -3.18 1.28
CA PRO A 291 13.86 -3.24 1.93
C PRO A 291 15.02 -2.86 0.99
N LYS A 292 16.08 -2.33 1.58
CA LYS A 292 17.42 -2.25 0.98
C LYS A 292 17.91 -3.64 0.57
N ILE A 293 18.78 -3.71 -0.43
CA ILE A 293 19.26 -5.00 -0.96
C ILE A 293 20.08 -5.78 0.08
N GLU A 294 20.84 -5.09 0.93
CA GLU A 294 21.63 -5.69 2.01
C GLU A 294 20.73 -6.38 3.02
N VAL A 295 19.62 -5.72 3.40
CA VAL A 295 18.60 -6.31 4.28
C VAL A 295 17.99 -7.56 3.64
N ARG A 296 17.73 -7.52 2.32
CA ARG A 296 17.17 -8.68 1.62
C ARG A 296 18.05 -9.91 1.67
N ARG A 297 19.36 -9.71 1.54
CA ARG A 297 20.34 -10.80 1.50
C ARG A 297 20.52 -11.50 2.85
N GLU A 298 20.30 -10.79 3.95
CA GLU A 298 20.76 -11.27 5.27
C GLU A 298 19.65 -11.40 6.33
N HIS A 299 18.49 -10.76 6.15
CA HIS A 299 17.56 -10.53 7.26
C HIS A 299 16.11 -10.96 7.02
N LEU A 300 15.83 -11.76 5.99
CA LEU A 300 14.46 -12.27 5.75
C LEU A 300 13.90 -12.97 7.00
N ASP A 301 14.67 -13.88 7.57
CA ASP A 301 14.21 -14.66 8.71
C ASP A 301 14.00 -13.80 9.94
N THR A 302 14.90 -12.84 10.18
CA THR A 302 14.76 -11.87 11.27
C THR A 302 13.47 -11.06 11.14
N VAL A 303 13.11 -10.61 9.94
CA VAL A 303 11.88 -9.84 9.69
C VAL A 303 10.63 -10.72 9.84
N LEU A 304 10.62 -11.92 9.25
CA LEU A 304 9.47 -12.84 9.34
C LEU A 304 9.25 -13.36 10.75
N ASP A 305 10.33 -13.63 11.50
CA ASP A 305 10.26 -14.07 12.88
C ASP A 305 9.79 -12.94 13.80
N ARG A 306 10.23 -11.69 13.54
CA ARG A 306 9.72 -10.51 14.24
C ARG A 306 8.23 -10.32 14.01
N TYR A 307 7.78 -10.42 12.76
CA TYR A 307 6.36 -10.37 12.41
C TYR A 307 5.57 -11.43 13.18
N TYR A 308 5.99 -12.70 13.11
CA TYR A 308 5.26 -13.81 13.71
C TYR A 308 5.23 -13.71 15.24
N ALA A 309 6.35 -13.34 15.87
CA ALA A 309 6.41 -13.12 17.31
C ALA A 309 5.49 -11.97 17.75
N LYS A 310 5.46 -10.85 17.00
CA LYS A 310 4.56 -9.73 17.29
C LYS A 310 3.10 -10.11 17.12
N LEU A 311 2.76 -10.89 16.08
CA LEU A 311 1.42 -11.40 15.84
C LEU A 311 0.92 -12.19 17.06
N LEU A 312 1.71 -13.16 17.54
CA LEU A 312 1.38 -13.94 18.74
C LEU A 312 1.26 -13.09 19.99
N TYR A 313 2.17 -12.14 20.19
CA TYR A 313 2.15 -11.22 21.33
C TYR A 313 0.85 -10.40 21.37
N VAL A 314 0.47 -9.78 20.24
CA VAL A 314 -0.75 -8.96 20.17
C VAL A 314 -1.99 -9.84 20.38
N LEU A 315 -2.07 -11.00 19.73
CA LEU A 315 -3.19 -11.93 19.91
C LEU A 315 -3.34 -12.42 21.35
N THR A 316 -2.23 -12.72 22.03
CA THR A 316 -2.23 -13.08 23.45
C THR A 316 -2.77 -11.93 24.30
N THR A 317 -2.31 -10.71 24.03
CA THR A 317 -2.78 -9.49 24.73
C THR A 317 -4.28 -9.24 24.53
N LEU A 318 -4.80 -9.60 23.35
CA LEU A 318 -6.21 -9.51 23.01
C LEU A 318 -7.05 -10.72 23.48
N ASN A 319 -6.47 -11.64 24.25
CA ASN A 319 -7.09 -12.89 24.73
C ASN A 319 -7.64 -13.77 23.60
N TYR A 320 -6.98 -13.76 22.44
CA TYR A 320 -7.35 -14.62 21.31
C TYR A 320 -6.80 -16.04 21.49
N SER A 321 -7.58 -17.06 21.12
CA SER A 321 -7.13 -18.45 21.23
C SER A 321 -5.98 -18.75 20.27
N LEU A 322 -4.80 -19.04 20.84
CA LEU A 322 -3.60 -19.37 20.07
C LEU A 322 -3.67 -20.73 19.36
N GLU A 323 -4.60 -21.61 19.76
CA GLU A 323 -4.83 -22.90 19.08
C GLU A 323 -5.32 -22.72 17.64
N ARG A 324 -5.93 -21.58 17.34
CA ARG A 324 -6.40 -21.21 16.00
C ARG A 324 -5.30 -20.61 15.12
N ILE A 325 -4.12 -20.37 15.67
CA ILE A 325 -3.03 -19.69 14.99
C ILE A 325 -2.08 -20.74 14.39
N PRO A 326 -1.67 -20.60 13.12
CA PRO A 326 -0.74 -21.53 12.51
C PRO A 326 0.57 -21.55 13.30
N THR A 327 1.13 -22.75 13.49
CA THR A 327 2.51 -22.91 13.98
C THR A 327 3.49 -22.18 13.07
N LYS A 328 4.68 -21.82 13.57
CA LYS A 328 5.73 -21.17 12.76
C LYS A 328 6.01 -21.93 11.47
N LYS A 329 6.02 -23.27 11.52
CA LYS A 329 6.19 -24.13 10.33
C LYS A 329 5.03 -24.00 9.33
N GLN A 330 3.78 -23.99 9.79
CA GLN A 330 2.61 -23.79 8.93
C GLN A 330 2.58 -22.39 8.32
N PHE A 331 2.90 -21.36 9.12
CA PHE A 331 3.04 -19.98 8.64
C PHE A 331 4.09 -19.88 7.53
N ARG A 332 5.30 -20.44 7.74
CA ARG A 332 6.34 -20.46 6.71
C ARG A 332 5.90 -21.24 5.47
N LYS A 333 5.21 -22.37 5.63
CA LYS A 333 4.67 -23.13 4.49
C LYS A 333 3.66 -22.33 3.67
N ASP A 334 2.72 -21.63 4.32
CA ASP A 334 1.76 -20.79 3.62
C ASP A 334 2.44 -19.60 2.93
N TRP A 335 3.41 -18.97 3.61
CA TRP A 335 4.23 -17.91 3.02
C TRP A 335 4.96 -18.39 1.75
N ILE A 336 5.66 -19.53 1.79
CA ILE A 336 6.32 -20.12 0.61
C ILE A 336 5.31 -20.41 -0.50
N SER A 337 4.14 -20.98 -0.16
CA SER A 337 3.10 -21.32 -1.14
C SER A 337 2.52 -20.12 -1.89
N ARG A 338 2.81 -18.89 -1.45
CA ARG A 338 2.35 -17.63 -2.03
C ARG A 338 3.48 -16.79 -2.59
N ALA A 339 4.68 -17.35 -2.75
CA ALA A 339 5.88 -16.68 -3.26
C ALA A 339 5.69 -16.01 -4.63
N PHE A 340 4.77 -16.51 -5.46
CA PHE A 340 4.44 -15.88 -6.74
C PHE A 340 3.93 -14.44 -6.59
N TYR A 341 3.29 -14.10 -5.46
CA TYR A 341 2.87 -12.72 -5.19
C TYR A 341 4.08 -11.77 -5.09
N GLY A 342 5.20 -12.25 -4.55
CA GLY A 342 6.47 -11.52 -4.52
C GLY A 342 7.08 -11.35 -5.90
N VAL A 343 6.94 -12.35 -6.79
CA VAL A 343 7.34 -12.25 -8.20
C VAL A 343 6.52 -11.17 -8.91
N ILE A 344 5.20 -11.13 -8.69
CA ILE A 344 4.33 -10.10 -9.26
C ILE A 344 4.74 -8.70 -8.77
N ALA A 345 4.93 -8.52 -7.46
CA ALA A 345 5.38 -7.25 -6.92
C ALA A 345 6.76 -6.83 -7.48
N SER A 346 7.65 -7.81 -7.70
CA SER A 346 8.97 -7.58 -8.30
C SER A 346 8.88 -7.19 -9.77
N ALA A 347 7.95 -7.79 -10.54
CA ALA A 347 7.77 -7.48 -11.95
C ALA A 347 7.00 -6.16 -12.15
N ALA A 348 5.93 -5.92 -11.40
CA ALA A 348 4.98 -4.84 -11.66
C ALA A 348 5.23 -3.56 -10.87
N ILE A 349 5.75 -3.67 -9.64
CA ILE A 349 5.87 -2.52 -8.71
C ILE A 349 7.32 -2.09 -8.52
N LEU A 350 8.24 -3.04 -8.34
CA LEU A 350 9.64 -2.72 -8.10
C LEU A 350 10.31 -1.87 -9.22
N PRO A 351 9.98 -2.01 -10.53
CA PRO A 351 10.49 -1.09 -11.55
C PRO A 351 10.10 0.36 -11.25
N LEU A 352 8.85 0.58 -10.84
CA LEU A 352 8.35 1.90 -10.45
C LEU A 352 9.13 2.43 -9.26
N VAL A 353 9.25 1.63 -8.20
CA VAL A 353 9.98 1.96 -6.96
C VAL A 353 11.41 2.41 -7.24
N LYS A 354 12.10 1.75 -8.17
CA LYS A 354 13.52 2.01 -8.44
C LYS A 354 13.74 3.07 -9.51
N ALA A 355 12.74 3.34 -10.36
CA ALA A 355 12.82 4.33 -11.42
C ALA A 355 13.15 5.74 -10.90
N ASN A 356 13.88 6.51 -11.70
CA ASN A 356 14.06 7.96 -11.47
C ASN A 356 12.72 8.69 -11.65
N SER A 357 12.56 9.78 -10.91
CA SER A 357 11.46 10.72 -11.13
C SER A 357 11.54 11.25 -12.56
N ARG A 358 10.42 11.16 -13.27
CA ARG A 358 10.25 11.68 -14.63
C ARG A 358 8.85 12.28 -14.75
N THR A 359 8.67 13.18 -15.72
CA THR A 359 7.36 13.81 -15.96
C THR A 359 6.32 12.83 -16.51
N ASP A 360 6.77 11.79 -17.20
CA ASP A 360 5.98 10.67 -17.72
C ASP A 360 5.91 9.48 -16.74
N ALA A 361 6.22 9.69 -15.44
CA ALA A 361 6.14 8.66 -14.41
C ALA A 361 4.68 8.44 -13.94
N SER A 362 3.80 8.11 -14.88
CA SER A 362 2.38 7.80 -14.65
C SER A 362 2.08 6.31 -14.90
N PHE A 363 0.90 5.85 -14.48
CA PHE A 363 0.46 4.48 -14.75
C PHE A 363 0.08 4.32 -16.23
N GLU A 364 -0.52 5.36 -16.80
CA GLU A 364 -0.94 5.44 -18.18
C GLU A 364 0.26 5.34 -19.14
N ASP A 365 1.34 6.06 -18.86
CA ASP A 365 2.58 6.01 -19.65
C ASP A 365 3.27 4.64 -19.56
N LEU A 366 3.21 4.00 -18.38
CA LEU A 366 3.71 2.64 -18.18
C LEU A 366 2.98 1.62 -19.06
N MET A 367 1.67 1.81 -19.25
CA MET A 367 0.83 0.91 -20.04
C MET A 367 0.97 1.17 -21.54
N ALA A 368 0.83 2.42 -21.96
CA ALA A 368 0.66 2.77 -23.36
C ALA A 368 1.96 2.84 -24.16
N ASN A 369 3.06 3.34 -23.58
CA ASN A 369 4.25 3.68 -24.36
C ASN A 369 5.35 2.60 -24.28
N ASN A 370 5.71 1.98 -25.41
CA ASN A 370 6.77 0.95 -25.51
C ASN A 370 8.05 1.44 -26.19
N SER A 371 8.19 2.73 -26.47
CA SER A 371 9.40 3.26 -27.10
C SER A 371 10.61 3.12 -26.18
N GLU A 372 11.81 3.17 -26.75
CA GLU A 372 13.06 3.11 -25.98
C GLU A 372 13.23 4.31 -25.02
N ASP A 373 12.62 5.45 -25.36
CA ASP A 373 12.63 6.65 -24.50
C ASP A 373 11.52 6.64 -23.43
N SER A 374 10.62 5.66 -23.43
CA SER A 374 9.46 5.61 -22.53
C SER A 374 9.83 5.44 -21.06
N PHE A 375 8.98 5.93 -20.16
CA PHE A 375 9.07 5.64 -18.73
C PHE A 375 9.13 4.14 -18.44
N ARG A 376 8.37 3.31 -19.15
CA ARG A 376 8.43 1.85 -19.03
C ARG A 376 9.80 1.32 -19.36
N HIS A 377 10.37 1.66 -20.53
CA HIS A 377 11.70 1.19 -20.90
C HIS A 377 12.74 1.61 -19.86
N HIS A 378 12.69 2.86 -19.40
CA HIS A 378 13.53 3.39 -18.34
C HIS A 378 13.40 2.61 -17.01
N ALA A 379 12.17 2.34 -16.56
CA ALA A 379 11.93 1.68 -15.29
C ALA A 379 12.50 0.24 -15.25
N TYR A 380 12.39 -0.50 -16.35
CA TYR A 380 12.87 -1.88 -16.44
C TYR A 380 14.37 -1.99 -16.76
N ASN A 381 14.95 -1.05 -17.51
CA ASN A 381 16.40 -1.06 -17.84
C ASN A 381 17.28 -0.32 -16.83
N ASN A 382 16.69 0.16 -15.74
CA ASN A 382 17.41 0.83 -14.66
C ASN A 382 18.31 -0.12 -13.87
N GLU A 383 19.56 0.28 -13.66
CA GLU A 383 20.57 -0.48 -12.90
C GLU A 383 20.11 -0.80 -11.48
N ARG A 384 19.41 0.12 -10.80
CA ARG A 384 18.88 -0.14 -9.45
C ARG A 384 17.86 -1.28 -9.47
N TYR A 385 16.99 -1.31 -10.48
CA TYR A 385 16.01 -2.39 -10.63
C TYR A 385 16.71 -3.72 -10.87
N ARG A 386 17.64 -3.76 -11.84
CA ARG A 386 18.45 -4.94 -12.14
C ARG A 386 19.15 -5.50 -10.90
N LYS A 387 19.85 -4.66 -10.13
CA LYS A 387 20.59 -5.08 -8.92
C LYS A 387 19.70 -5.81 -7.90
N HIS A 388 18.45 -5.35 -7.74
CA HIS A 388 17.50 -6.04 -6.86
C HIS A 388 16.97 -7.34 -7.49
N MET A 389 16.69 -7.37 -8.80
CA MET A 389 16.24 -8.57 -9.50
C MET A 389 17.30 -9.66 -9.56
N GLU A 390 18.58 -9.30 -9.59
CA GLU A 390 19.71 -10.22 -9.53
C GLU A 390 19.70 -11.07 -8.24
N TYR A 391 19.12 -10.55 -7.15
CA TYR A 391 18.84 -11.31 -5.93
C TYR A 391 17.47 -12.00 -5.97
N LEU A 392 16.42 -11.27 -6.36
CA LEU A 392 15.03 -11.74 -6.25
C LEU A 392 14.71 -12.90 -7.19
N LEU A 393 15.25 -12.92 -8.42
CA LEU A 393 14.98 -14.00 -9.38
C LEU A 393 15.49 -15.36 -8.85
N PRO A 394 16.77 -15.52 -8.45
CA PRO A 394 17.23 -16.74 -7.79
C PRO A 394 16.41 -17.08 -6.55
N PHE A 395 16.14 -16.08 -5.70
CA PHE A 395 15.41 -16.27 -4.47
C PHE A 395 14.02 -16.87 -4.69
N PHE A 396 13.24 -16.33 -5.63
CA PHE A 396 11.90 -16.86 -5.93
C PHE A 396 11.94 -18.17 -6.72
N ASP A 397 13.00 -18.41 -7.49
CA ASP A 397 13.26 -19.69 -8.15
C ASP A 397 13.48 -20.80 -7.13
N ASP A 398 14.27 -20.55 -6.09
CA ASP A 398 14.53 -21.51 -5.00
C ASP A 398 13.26 -21.83 -4.19
N LEU A 399 12.28 -20.93 -4.20
CA LEU A 399 10.95 -21.16 -3.62
C LEU A 399 9.98 -21.88 -4.56
N GLY A 400 10.41 -22.23 -5.79
CA GLY A 400 9.60 -22.86 -6.83
C GLY A 400 8.56 -21.94 -7.47
N ALA A 401 8.65 -20.62 -7.25
CA ALA A 401 7.63 -19.68 -7.75
C ALA A 401 7.70 -19.50 -9.27
N LEU A 402 8.85 -19.80 -9.89
CA LEU A 402 9.07 -19.66 -11.33
C LEU A 402 8.89 -20.97 -12.11
N ASP A 403 8.49 -22.06 -11.44
CA ASP A 403 8.31 -23.36 -12.08
C ASP A 403 6.97 -23.44 -12.82
N PHE A 404 6.92 -24.18 -13.93
CA PHE A 404 5.81 -24.17 -14.91
C PHE A 404 4.50 -24.86 -14.49
N TYR A 405 4.42 -25.49 -13.30
CA TYR A 405 3.28 -26.33 -12.85
C TYR A 405 1.87 -25.81 -13.18
#